data_AF-A0A1I7V3Y3-F1
#
_entry.id   AF-A0A1I7V3Y3-F1
#
_cell.length_a   1.000
_cell.length_b   1.000
_cell.length_c   1.000
_cell.angle_alpha   90.00
_cell.angle_beta   90.00
_cell.angle_gamma   90.00
#
_symmetry.space_group_name_H-M   'P 1'
#
loop_
_entity.id
_entity.type
_entity.pdbx_description
1 polymer ?
#
loop_
_entity_poly.entity_id
_entity_poly.type
_entity_poly.pdbx_seq_one_letter_code
_entity_poly.pdbx_strand_id
1 'polypeptide(L)'
;MRVRERSMTIQFLTITILSVVTYSSLKLTPLIYGKKSVESNIIFPIVYALQGCANGCVFMFMNEEINDDIMKKIFKNNNVHPAEGENPMPLEVPQLMI
;
A
#
# COMPACT_ATOMS: atom_id res chain seq x y z
N MET A 1 13.06 -19.02 -10.33
CA MET A 1 14.12 -18.35 -9.54
C MET A 1 14.31 -16.89 -9.95
N ARG A 2 14.66 -16.59 -11.22
CA ARG A 2 14.87 -15.20 -11.71
C ARG A 2 13.70 -14.23 -11.51
N VAL A 3 12.44 -14.69 -11.59
CA VAL A 3 11.26 -13.82 -11.42
C VAL A 3 11.10 -13.35 -9.96
N ARG A 4 11.32 -14.24 -8.99
CA ARG A 4 11.25 -13.91 -7.55
C ARG A 4 12.37 -12.94 -7.15
N GLU A 5 13.59 -13.19 -7.62
CA GLU A 5 14.74 -12.29 -7.41
C GLU A 5 14.51 -10.91 -8.04
N ARG A 6 13.93 -10.87 -9.25
CA ARG A 6 13.55 -9.61 -9.90
C ARG A 6 12.46 -8.87 -9.11
N SER A 7 11.44 -9.58 -8.62
CA SER A 7 10.38 -8.98 -7.78
C SER A 7 10.96 -8.39 -6.49
N MET A 8 11.81 -9.14 -5.78
CA MET A 8 12.51 -8.66 -4.58
C MET A 8 13.37 -7.44 -4.87
N THR A 9 14.09 -7.44 -5.99
CA THR A 9 14.92 -6.31 -6.41
C THR A 9 14.08 -5.07 -6.70
N ILE A 10 12.93 -5.23 -7.37
CA ILE A 10 12.00 -4.12 -7.64
C ILE A 10 11.40 -3.59 -6.34
N GLN A 11 10.97 -4.45 -5.41
CA GLN A 11 10.49 -4.03 -4.09
C GLN A 11 11.53 -3.21 -3.34
N PHE A 12 12.77 -3.71 -3.28
CA PHE A 12 13.89 -3.00 -2.66
C PHE A 12 14.18 -1.66 -3.34
N LEU A 13 14.18 -1.63 -4.67
CA LEU A 13 14.38 -0.40 -5.45
C LEU A 13 13.28 0.63 -5.16
N THR A 14 12.01 0.21 -5.15
CA THR A 14 10.87 1.09 -4.87
C THR A 14 10.96 1.67 -3.45
N ILE A 15 11.25 0.85 -2.44
CA ILE A 15 11.44 1.32 -1.05
C ILE A 15 12.63 2.29 -0.97
N THR A 16 13.71 2.01 -1.69
CA THR A 16 14.91 2.86 -1.71
C THR A 16 14.60 4.23 -2.32
N ILE A 17 13.94 4.27 -3.49
CA ILE A 17 13.54 5.52 -4.16
C ILE A 17 12.62 6.34 -3.24
N LEU A 18 11.59 5.72 -2.67
CA LEU A 18 10.68 6.37 -1.73
C LEU A 18 11.44 6.94 -0.53
N SER A 19 12.36 6.16 0.04
CA SER A 19 13.18 6.60 1.18
C SER A 19 14.03 7.82 0.82
N VAL A 20 14.70 7.81 -0.34
CA VAL A 20 15.53 8.93 -0.81
C VAL A 20 14.69 10.18 -1.01
N VAL A 21 13.52 10.06 -1.65
CA VAL A 21 12.60 11.19 -1.87
C VAL A 21 12.13 11.75 -0.53
N THR A 22 11.63 10.91 0.37
CA THR A 22 11.16 11.30 1.71
C THR A 22 12.24 12.02 2.50
N TYR A 23 13.45 11.46 2.60
CA TYR A 23 14.56 12.10 3.33
C TYR A 23 15.00 13.41 2.68
N SER A 24 14.96 13.50 1.35
CA SER A 24 15.27 14.73 0.62
C SER A 24 14.24 15.81 0.92
N SER A 25 12.95 15.48 0.90
CA SER A 25 11.86 16.38 1.29
C SER A 25 12.02 16.87 2.73
N LEU A 26 12.33 15.98 3.66
CA LEU A 26 12.54 16.35 5.07
C LEU A 26 13.73 17.29 5.27
N LYS A 27 14.80 17.18 4.47
CA LYS A 27 15.90 18.15 4.49
C LYS A 27 15.54 19.48 3.83
N LEU A 28 14.72 19.44 2.77
CA LEU A 28 14.33 20.62 2.02
C LEU A 28 13.30 21.49 2.75
N THR A 29 12.36 20.87 3.48
CA THR A 29 11.33 21.57 4.27
C THR A 29 11.90 22.66 5.19
N PRO A 30 12.88 22.40 6.08
CA PRO A 30 13.45 23.44 6.93
C PRO A 30 14.33 24.45 6.19
N LEU A 31 14.80 24.15 4.96
CA LEU A 31 15.50 25.11 4.10
C LEU A 31 14.52 26.13 3.48
N ILE A 32 13.31 25.69 3.12
CA ILE A 32 12.28 26.55 2.50
C ILE A 32 11.54 27.38 3.55
N TYR A 33 11.03 26.74 4.59
CA TYR A 33 10.15 27.39 5.58
C TYR A 33 10.91 27.91 6.81
N GLY A 34 12.17 27.49 7.00
CA GLY A 34 12.98 27.82 8.16
C GLY A 34 12.83 26.82 9.31
N LYS A 35 13.92 26.59 10.04
CA LYS A 35 14.03 25.52 11.06
C LYS A 35 13.02 25.62 12.23
N LYS A 36 12.44 26.79 12.47
CA LYS A 36 11.51 27.05 13.59
C LYS A 36 10.09 27.37 13.12
N SER A 37 9.80 27.16 11.84
CA SER A 37 8.47 27.37 11.29
C SER A 37 7.52 26.28 11.80
N VAL A 38 6.27 26.66 12.06
CA VAL A 38 5.21 25.73 12.47
C VAL A 38 4.89 24.75 11.34
N GLU A 39 4.94 25.22 10.10
CA GLU A 39 4.75 24.44 8.88
C GLU A 39 5.76 23.30 8.79
N SER A 40 7.03 23.57 9.07
CA SER A 40 8.06 22.53 9.10
C SER A 40 7.71 21.45 10.12
N ASN A 41 7.37 21.84 11.35
CA ASN A 41 7.03 20.92 12.44
C ASN A 41 5.80 20.05 12.14
N ILE A 42 4.83 20.54 11.34
CA ILE A 42 3.66 19.77 10.91
C ILE A 42 4.01 18.83 9.76
N ILE A 43 4.84 19.27 8.81
CA ILE A 43 5.20 18.48 7.62
C ILE A 43 6.03 17.25 7.98
N PHE A 44 6.96 17.36 8.94
CA PHE A 44 7.81 16.24 9.37
C PHE A 44 7.02 14.95 9.71
N PRO A 45 6.09 14.94 10.69
CA PRO A 45 5.37 13.72 11.06
C PRO A 45 4.49 13.19 9.92
N ILE A 46 3.89 14.06 9.10
CA ILE A 46 3.07 13.66 7.95
C ILE A 46 3.92 12.89 6.94
N VAL A 47 5.10 13.41 6.59
CA VAL A 47 6.01 12.78 5.64
C VAL A 47 6.53 11.44 6.16
N TYR A 48 6.83 11.33 7.46
CA TYR A 48 7.19 10.05 8.08
C TYR A 48 6.03 9.03 8.07
N ALA A 49 4.81 9.47 8.37
CA ALA A 49 3.64 8.60 8.32
C ALA A 49 3.39 8.07 6.90
N LEU A 50 3.48 8.94 5.89
CA LEU A 50 3.36 8.56 4.48
C LEU A 50 4.44 7.55 4.07
N GLN A 51 5.68 7.69 4.53
CA GLN A 51 6.74 6.71 4.27
C GLN A 51 6.40 5.33 4.86
N GLY A 52 5.89 5.29 6.10
CA GLY A 52 5.44 4.05 6.73
C GLY A 52 4.31 3.37 5.95
N CYS A 53 3.30 4.15 5.56
CA CYS A 53 2.19 3.66 4.74
C CYS A 53 2.66 3.16 3.37
N ALA A 54 3.54 3.89 2.69
CA ALA A 54 4.05 3.51 1.38
C ALA A 54 4.82 2.18 1.43
N ASN A 55 5.65 1.98 2.45
CA ASN A 55 6.32 0.69 2.67
C ASN A 55 5.30 -0.44 2.87
N GLY A 56 4.27 -0.21 3.69
CA GLY A 56 3.17 -1.17 3.88
C GLY A 56 2.48 -1.54 2.57
N CYS A 57 2.18 -0.56 1.71
CA CYS A 57 1.61 -0.80 0.39
C CYS A 57 2.54 -1.62 -0.51
N VAL A 58 3.83 -1.32 -0.54
CA VAL A 58 4.80 -2.09 -1.34
C VAL A 58 4.80 -3.56 -0.92
N PHE A 59 4.83 -3.85 0.38
CA PHE A 59 4.78 -5.22 0.86
C PHE A 59 3.43 -5.89 0.59
N MET A 60 2.32 -5.18 0.78
CA MET A 60 0.99 -5.74 0.58
C MET A 60 0.70 -6.08 -0.89
N PHE A 61 1.17 -5.26 -1.84
CA PHE A 61 0.81 -5.41 -3.26
C PHE A 61 1.89 -6.06 -4.12
N MET A 62 3.18 -5.88 -3.79
CA MET A 62 4.27 -6.37 -4.63
C MET A 62 4.90 -7.66 -4.14
N ASN A 63 4.72 -8.00 -2.86
CA ASN A 63 5.16 -9.29 -2.32
C ASN A 63 4.03 -10.31 -2.47
N GLU A 64 4.18 -11.21 -3.44
CA GLU A 64 3.21 -12.25 -3.77
C GLU A 64 2.87 -13.14 -2.56
N GLU A 65 3.84 -13.48 -1.71
CA GLU A 65 3.62 -14.31 -0.52
C GLU A 65 2.75 -13.61 0.52
N ILE A 66 3.03 -12.33 0.77
CA ILE A 66 2.28 -11.51 1.72
C ILE A 66 0.88 -11.23 1.18
N ASN A 67 0.77 -10.91 -0.11
CA ASN A 67 -0.50 -10.65 -0.78
C ASN A 67 -1.41 -11.88 -0.69
N ASP A 68 -0.91 -13.06 -1.07
CA ASP A 68 -1.67 -14.30 -1.01
C ASP A 68 -2.15 -14.62 0.41
N ASP A 69 -1.30 -14.43 1.42
CA ASP A 69 -1.66 -14.68 2.82
C ASP A 69 -2.69 -13.67 3.35
N ILE A 70 -2.57 -12.40 2.97
CA ILE A 70 -3.54 -11.36 3.35
C ILE A 70 -4.88 -11.60 2.65
N MET A 71 -4.88 -11.85 1.34
CA MET A 71 -6.10 -12.13 0.58
C MET A 71 -6.77 -13.39 1.12
N LYS A 72 -6.03 -14.46 1.42
CA LYS A 72 -6.59 -15.65 2.09
C LYS A 72 -7.23 -15.29 3.42
N LYS A 73 -6.61 -14.47 4.27
CA LYS A 73 -7.21 -14.08 5.56
C LYS A 73 -8.45 -13.20 5.40
N ILE A 74 -8.43 -12.26 4.47
CA ILE A 74 -9.57 -11.38 4.18
C ILE A 74 -10.74 -12.19 3.61
N PHE A 75 -10.51 -13.01 2.59
CA PHE A 75 -11.57 -13.76 1.92
C PHE A 75 -12.03 -15.01 2.68
N LYS A 76 -11.17 -15.64 3.49
CA LYS A 76 -11.58 -16.74 4.38
C LYS A 76 -12.52 -16.26 5.49
N ASN A 77 -12.37 -15.01 5.94
CA ASN A 77 -13.28 -14.39 6.90
C ASN A 77 -14.56 -13.82 6.26
N ASN A 78 -14.61 -13.63 4.94
CA ASN A 78 -15.81 -13.18 4.23
C ASN A 78 -16.79 -14.31 3.85
N ASN A 79 -16.48 -15.59 4.13
CA ASN A 79 -17.41 -16.71 3.94
C ASN A 79 -18.38 -16.92 5.13
N VAL A 80 -18.51 -15.96 6.05
CA VAL A 80 -19.42 -16.04 7.21
C VAL A 80 -20.64 -15.15 7.00
N HIS A 81 -21.38 -15.39 5.92
CA HIS A 81 -22.83 -15.30 5.91
C HIS A 81 -23.34 -16.33 4.90
N PRO A 82 -23.55 -17.60 5.32
CA PRO A 82 -24.54 -18.40 4.63
C PRO A 82 -25.87 -17.64 4.78
N ALA A 83 -26.35 -17.07 3.68
CA ALA A 83 -27.74 -16.65 3.61
C ALA A 83 -28.60 -17.92 3.67
N GLU A 84 -28.98 -18.31 4.88
CA GLU A 84 -30.14 -19.16 5.08
C GLU A 84 -31.35 -18.39 4.57
N GLY A 85 -31.96 -18.85 3.47
CA GLY A 85 -33.29 -18.41 3.07
C GLY A 85 -33.42 -17.92 1.62
N GLU A 86 -33.89 -18.84 0.78
CA GLU A 86 -34.87 -18.65 -0.30
C GLU A 86 -34.48 -17.91 -1.61
N ASN A 87 -34.60 -18.71 -2.68
CA ASN A 87 -34.78 -18.43 -4.11
C ASN A 87 -33.54 -18.12 -4.99
N PRO A 88 -33.26 -18.94 -6.04
CA PRO A 88 -32.23 -18.65 -7.00
C PRO A 88 -32.74 -17.61 -8.01
N MET A 89 -32.47 -16.34 -7.77
CA MET A 89 -32.43 -15.40 -8.90
C MET A 89 -31.07 -15.55 -9.59
N PRO A 90 -31.03 -15.75 -10.92
CA PRO A 90 -29.77 -15.77 -11.64
C PRO A 90 -29.12 -14.40 -11.49
N LEU A 91 -27.90 -14.37 -10.94
CA LEU A 91 -27.02 -13.21 -11.00
C LEU A 91 -26.76 -12.90 -12.47
N GLU A 92 -27.49 -11.93 -13.02
CA GLU A 92 -27.08 -11.26 -14.24
C GLU A 92 -25.71 -10.62 -13.97
N VAL A 93 -24.68 -11.21 -14.58
CA VAL A 93 -23.34 -10.63 -14.64
C VAL A 93 -23.50 -9.24 -15.24
N PRO A 94 -23.03 -8.14 -14.59
CA PRO A 94 -22.97 -6.86 -15.25
C PRO A 94 -21.98 -7.01 -16.42
N GLN A 95 -22.49 -7.03 -17.64
CA GLN A 95 -21.66 -6.81 -18.82
C GLN A 95 -21.04 -5.42 -18.65
N LEU A 96 -19.72 -5.36 -18.42
CA LEU A 96 -18.97 -4.15 -18.69
C LEU A 96 -19.19 -3.82 -20.17
N MET A 97 -19.91 -2.74 -20.46
CA MET A 97 -19.88 -2.13 -21.78
C MET A 97 -18.47 -1.61 -22.04
N ILE A 98 -17.77 -2.26 -22.96
CA ILE A 98 -16.75 -1.66 -23.83
C ILE A 98 -17.14 -2.02 -25.26
#